data_AF-A0A060UZ02-F1
#
_entry.id   AF-A0A060UZ02-F1
#
_cell.length_a   1.000
_cell.length_b   1.000
_cell.length_c   1.000
_cell.angle_alpha   90.00
_cell.angle_beta   90.00
_cell.angle_gamma   90.00
#
_symmetry.space_group_name_H-M   'P 1'
#
loop_
_entity.id
_entity.type
_entity.pdbx_description
1 polymer ?
#
loop_
_entity_poly.entity_id
_entity_poly.type
_entity_poly.pdbx_seq_one_letter_code
_entity_poly.pdbx_strand_id
1 'polypeptide(L)'
;MAHETLHESRESLSPETVDIHRAISSLMEEFEAIDWYQQRADACKDPMLKQILEHNRDEEIEHAAMVLEWLRRKMPRLDKELREYLFSNGSITGHESATMGRE
;
A
#
# COMPACT_ATOMS: atom_id res chain seq x y z
N MET A 1 8.76 -16.80 -4.46
CA MET A 1 8.05 -15.57 -4.09
C MET A 1 6.97 -16.00 -3.11
N ALA A 2 7.18 -15.76 -1.83
CA ALA A 2 6.19 -16.01 -0.80
C ALA A 2 6.47 -15.01 0.31
N HIS A 3 5.68 -13.94 0.37
CA HIS A 3 5.60 -13.06 1.54
C HIS A 3 4.76 -13.70 2.67
N GLU A 4 4.59 -15.03 2.66
CA GLU A 4 3.70 -15.79 3.54
C GLU A 4 4.28 -16.08 4.93
N THR A 5 5.51 -15.67 5.23
CA THR A 5 6.10 -16.03 6.51
C THR A 5 5.88 -14.93 7.54
N LEU A 6 5.00 -15.22 8.50
CA LEU A 6 5.07 -14.63 9.83
C LEU A 6 6.51 -14.72 10.34
N HIS A 7 7.04 -13.62 10.87
CA HIS A 7 8.39 -13.59 11.44
C HIS A 7 8.48 -14.18 12.85
N GLU A 8 7.33 -14.44 13.46
CA GLU A 8 7.19 -15.05 14.80
C GLU A 8 6.26 -16.26 14.70
N SER A 9 6.32 -17.15 15.69
CA SER A 9 5.43 -18.31 15.74
C SER A 9 3.96 -17.87 15.79
N ARG A 10 3.09 -18.59 15.08
CA ARG A 10 1.67 -18.25 14.98
C ARG A 10 0.99 -18.23 16.35
N GLU A 11 1.42 -19.11 17.25
CA GLU A 11 0.89 -19.26 18.61
C GLU A 11 1.20 -18.04 19.49
N SER A 12 2.26 -17.29 19.19
CA SER A 12 2.65 -16.09 19.91
C SER A 12 1.94 -14.82 19.42
N LEU A 13 1.13 -14.91 18.37
CA LEU A 13 0.46 -13.77 17.76
C LEU A 13 -1.03 -13.73 18.07
N SER A 14 -1.52 -12.53 18.40
CA SER A 14 -2.96 -12.30 18.56
C SER A 14 -3.68 -12.50 17.21
N PRO A 15 -4.97 -12.87 17.21
CA PRO A 15 -5.76 -12.92 15.98
C PRO A 15 -5.75 -11.61 15.20
N GLU A 16 -5.82 -10.47 15.91
CA GLU A 16 -5.80 -9.13 15.31
C GLU A 16 -4.47 -8.84 14.61
N THR A 17 -3.33 -9.18 15.22
CA THR A 17 -2.01 -9.02 14.59
C THR A 17 -1.92 -9.81 13.30
N VAL A 18 -2.50 -11.01 13.26
CA VAL A 18 -2.50 -11.84 12.06
C VAL A 18 -3.41 -11.27 10.97
N ASP A 19 -4.56 -10.68 11.32
CA ASP A 19 -5.40 -9.98 10.34
C ASP A 19 -4.72 -8.71 9.78
N ILE A 20 -4.03 -7.95 10.64
CA ILE A 20 -3.22 -6.80 10.20
C ILE A 20 -2.09 -7.26 9.27
N HIS A 21 -1.40 -8.36 9.60
CA HIS A 21 -0.37 -8.94 8.73
C HIS A 21 -0.94 -9.31 7.36
N ARG A 22 -2.09 -9.98 7.30
CA ARG A 22 -2.77 -10.31 6.03
C ARG A 22 -3.00 -9.05 5.19
N ALA A 23 -3.58 -8.02 5.79
CA ALA A 23 -3.86 -6.77 5.09
C ALA A 23 -2.58 -6.05 4.63
N ILE A 24 -1.52 -6.03 5.44
CA ILE A 24 -0.23 -5.44 5.05
C ILE A 24 0.38 -6.22 3.89
N SER A 25 0.42 -7.56 3.96
CA SER A 25 0.98 -8.38 2.88
C SER A 25 0.19 -8.21 1.58
N SER A 26 -1.15 -8.18 1.64
CA SER A 26 -1.97 -7.90 0.46
C SER A 26 -1.67 -6.50 -0.11
N LEU A 27 -1.58 -5.46 0.72
CA LEU A 27 -1.23 -4.12 0.25
C LEU A 27 0.17 -4.07 -0.41
N MET A 28 1.13 -4.84 0.11
CA MET A 28 2.46 -4.96 -0.49
C MET A 28 2.40 -5.64 -1.86
N GLU A 29 1.61 -6.71 -2.00
CA GLU A 29 1.40 -7.44 -3.25
C GLU A 29 0.74 -6.54 -4.31
N GLU A 30 -0.25 -5.72 -3.93
CA GLU A 30 -0.88 -4.78 -4.87
C GLU A 30 0.12 -3.75 -5.40
N PHE A 31 0.95 -3.16 -4.52
CA PHE A 31 2.00 -2.22 -4.97
C PHE A 31 3.07 -2.88 -5.84
N GLU A 32 3.41 -4.14 -5.59
CA GLU A 32 4.31 -4.92 -6.44
C GLU A 32 3.68 -5.16 -7.83
N ALA A 33 2.40 -5.50 -7.88
CA ALA A 33 1.66 -5.68 -9.12
C ALA A 33 1.56 -4.37 -9.92
N ILE A 34 1.27 -3.24 -9.28
CA ILE A 34 1.23 -1.90 -9.91
C ILE A 34 2.58 -1.60 -10.58
N ASP A 35 3.69 -1.75 -9.85
CA ASP A 35 5.04 -1.51 -10.38
C ASP A 35 5.34 -2.42 -11.58
N TRP A 36 5.09 -3.71 -11.42
CA TRP A 36 5.36 -4.68 -12.48
C TRP A 36 4.52 -4.45 -13.73
N TYR A 37 3.22 -4.17 -13.58
CA TYR A 37 2.36 -3.88 -14.72
C TYR A 37 2.79 -2.60 -15.43
N GLN A 38 3.17 -1.55 -14.70
CA GLN A 38 3.69 -0.33 -15.30
C GLN A 38 4.94 -0.59 -16.16
N GLN A 39 5.93 -1.29 -15.61
CA GLN A 39 7.15 -1.64 -16.35
C GLN A 39 6.85 -2.48 -17.60
N ARG A 40 5.94 -3.46 -17.48
CA ARG A 40 5.51 -4.31 -18.61
C ARG A 40 4.77 -3.50 -19.67
N ALA A 41 3.86 -2.61 -19.28
CA ALA A 41 3.10 -1.77 -20.19
C ALA A 41 4.02 -0.84 -21.00
N ASP A 42 5.05 -0.27 -20.37
CA ASP A 42 6.05 0.57 -21.05
C ASP A 42 6.93 -0.22 -22.02
N ALA A 43 7.32 -1.45 -21.65
CA ALA A 43 8.12 -2.32 -22.51
C ALA A 43 7.30 -2.99 -23.63
N CYS A 44 5.98 -3.10 -23.49
CA CYS A 44 5.11 -3.87 -24.38
C CYS A 44 5.06 -3.28 -25.80
N LYS A 45 5.12 -4.16 -26.81
CA LYS A 45 5.04 -3.79 -28.23
C LYS A 45 3.70 -4.12 -28.87
N ASP A 46 2.89 -4.96 -28.22
CA ASP A 46 1.55 -5.28 -28.67
C ASP A 46 0.53 -4.31 -28.04
N PRO A 47 -0.21 -3.51 -28.82
CA PRO A 47 -1.13 -2.51 -28.27
C PRO A 47 -2.31 -3.11 -27.49
N MET A 48 -2.78 -4.29 -27.87
CA MET A 48 -3.91 -4.94 -27.20
C MET A 48 -3.49 -5.48 -25.85
N LEU A 49 -2.32 -6.12 -25.77
CA LEU A 49 -1.76 -6.55 -24.49
C LEU A 49 -1.44 -5.34 -23.59
N LYS A 50 -0.89 -4.26 -24.14
CA LYS A 50 -0.61 -3.04 -23.37
C LYS A 50 -1.87 -2.51 -22.67
N GLN A 51 -3.00 -2.44 -23.37
CA GLN A 51 -4.27 -2.00 -22.79
C GLN A 51 -4.73 -2.89 -21.63
N ILE A 52 -4.55 -4.21 -21.75
CA ILE A 52 -4.88 -5.15 -20.66
C ILE A 52 -3.98 -4.90 -19.45
N LEU A 53 -2.67 -4.72 -19.67
CA LEU A 53 -1.71 -4.47 -18.58
C LEU A 53 -2.01 -3.14 -17.85
N GLU A 54 -2.35 -2.09 -18.59
CA GLU A 54 -2.73 -0.78 -18.02
C GLU A 54 -4.06 -0.86 -17.26
N HIS A 55 -5.06 -1.55 -17.81
CA HIS A 55 -6.33 -1.80 -17.13
C HIS A 55 -6.11 -2.50 -15.79
N ASN A 56 -5.39 -3.63 -15.80
CA ASN A 56 -5.14 -4.40 -14.59
C ASN A 56 -4.35 -3.57 -13.56
N ARG A 57 -3.31 -2.84 -13.98
CA ARG A 57 -2.55 -1.92 -13.12
C ARG A 57 -3.47 -0.97 -12.35
N ASP A 58 -4.43 -0.38 -13.06
CA ASP A 58 -5.31 0.63 -12.49
C ASP A 58 -6.34 0.02 -11.52
N GLU A 59 -6.79 -1.22 -11.76
CA GLU A 59 -7.59 -1.98 -10.78
C GLU A 59 -6.81 -2.30 -9.50
N GLU A 60 -5.51 -2.66 -9.59
CA GLU A 60 -4.71 -2.92 -8.38
C GLU A 60 -4.54 -1.66 -7.50
N ILE A 61 -4.60 -0.44 -8.09
CA ILE A 61 -4.60 0.82 -7.32
C ILE A 61 -5.88 0.92 -6.48
N GLU A 62 -7.03 0.49 -7.01
CA GLU A 62 -8.29 0.41 -6.26
C GLU A 62 -8.17 -0.60 -5.11
N HIS A 63 -7.64 -1.80 -5.39
CA HIS A 63 -7.42 -2.83 -4.38
C HIS A 63 -6.52 -2.33 -3.25
N ALA A 64 -5.39 -1.69 -3.59
CA ALA A 64 -4.48 -1.08 -2.62
C ALA A 64 -5.19 -0.03 -1.76
N ALA A 65 -5.99 0.86 -2.37
CA ALA A 65 -6.74 1.87 -1.64
C ALA A 65 -7.77 1.28 -0.67
N MET A 66 -8.49 0.23 -1.08
CA MET A 66 -9.47 -0.47 -0.26
C MET A 66 -8.83 -1.11 0.97
N VAL A 67 -7.69 -1.80 0.79
CA VAL A 67 -6.96 -2.45 1.88
C VAL A 67 -6.33 -1.41 2.82
N LEU A 68 -5.76 -0.33 2.27
CA LEU A 68 -5.19 0.77 3.06
C LEU A 68 -6.26 1.44 3.95
N GLU A 69 -7.48 1.62 3.44
CA GLU A 69 -8.59 2.17 4.23
C GLU A 69 -8.98 1.23 5.38
N TRP A 70 -8.98 -0.09 5.16
CA TRP A 70 -9.20 -1.05 6.25
C TRP A 70 -8.11 -0.94 7.32
N LEU A 71 -6.84 -0.88 6.92
CA LEU A 71 -5.71 -0.68 7.83
C LEU A 71 -5.83 0.63 8.61
N ARG A 72 -6.20 1.74 7.95
CA ARG A 72 -6.45 3.03 8.60
C ARG A 72 -7.49 2.91 9.72
N ARG A 73 -8.59 2.17 9.50
CA ARG A 73 -9.63 1.94 10.52
C ARG A 73 -9.17 1.07 11.69
N LYS A 74 -8.13 0.24 11.51
CA LYS A 74 -7.63 -0.69 12.51
C LYS A 74 -6.41 -0.19 13.28
N MET A 75 -5.64 0.72 12.70
CA MET A 75 -4.37 1.19 13.27
C MET A 75 -4.45 2.69 13.61
N PRO A 76 -4.73 3.09 14.86
CA PRO A 76 -4.90 4.50 15.24
C PRO A 76 -3.69 5.39 14.92
N ARG A 77 -2.47 4.83 15.05
CA ARG A 77 -1.27 5.58 14.67
C ARG A 77 -1.18 5.81 13.16
N LEU A 78 -1.53 4.80 12.35
CA LEU A 78 -1.57 4.93 10.91
C LEU A 78 -2.63 5.97 10.48
N ASP A 79 -3.82 5.96 11.09
CA ASP A 79 -4.85 6.98 10.83
C ASP A 79 -4.34 8.40 11.06
N LYS A 80 -3.63 8.63 12.18
CA LYS A 80 -3.03 9.93 12.47
C LYS A 80 -2.08 10.37 11.36
N GLU A 81 -1.13 9.51 10.97
CA GLU A 81 -0.14 9.88 9.95
C GLU A 81 -0.79 10.05 8.57
N LEU A 82 -1.72 9.18 8.17
CA LEU A 82 -2.39 9.30 6.88
C LEU A 82 -3.17 10.62 6.76
N ARG A 83 -3.84 11.06 7.83
CA ARG A 83 -4.56 12.35 7.85
C ARG A 83 -3.64 13.56 7.81
N GLU A 84 -2.44 13.43 8.36
CA GLU A 84 -1.43 14.48 8.36
C GLU A 84 -0.91 14.73 6.94
N TYR A 85 -0.54 13.66 6.23
CA TYR A 85 0.18 13.79 4.95
C TYR A 85 -0.72 13.75 3.72
N LEU A 86 -1.77 12.93 3.71
CA LEU A 86 -2.57 12.74 2.49
C LEU A 86 -3.41 13.99 2.18
N PHE A 87 -3.59 14.24 0.88
CA PHE A 87 -4.38 15.35 0.35
C PHE A 87 -3.87 16.74 0.78
N SER A 88 -2.60 16.84 1.16
CA SER A 88 -1.91 18.09 1.47
C SER A 88 -1.14 18.63 0.25
N ASN A 89 -0.84 19.93 0.26
CA ASN A 89 0.01 20.58 -0.74
C ASN A 89 1.31 21.06 -0.08
N GLY A 90 2.39 21.17 -0.86
CA GLY A 90 3.68 21.67 -0.39
C GLY A 90 4.69 20.55 -0.11
N SER A 91 5.73 20.85 0.67
CA SER A 91 6.80 19.89 0.96
C SER A 91 6.33 18.81 1.95
N ILE A 92 6.34 17.54 1.54
CA ILE A 92 5.97 16.41 2.41
C ILE A 92 6.85 16.39 3.68
N THR A 93 8.16 16.58 3.54
CA THR A 93 9.11 16.62 4.68
C THR A 93 9.09 17.94 5.44
N GLY A 94 8.71 19.04 4.79
CA GLY A 94 8.56 20.36 5.44
C GLY A 94 7.28 20.50 6.27
N HIS A 95 6.29 19.62 6.04
CA HIS A 95 5.06 19.55 6.83
C HIS A 95 5.31 19.01 8.25
N GLU A 96 6.29 18.10 8.45
CA GLU A 96 6.65 17.62 9.80
C GLU A 96 7.04 18.78 10.74
N SER A 97 7.80 19.75 10.24
CA SER A 97 8.26 20.90 11.03
C SER A 97 7.10 21.79 11.46
N ALA A 98 6.10 21.96 10.60
CA ALA A 98 4.96 22.85 10.82
C ALA A 98 3.88 22.23 11.72
N THR A 99 3.62 20.92 11.60
CA THR A 99 2.49 20.29 12.29
C THR A 99 2.90 19.44 13.50
N MET A 100 4.11 18.88 13.50
CA MET A 100 4.56 17.99 14.59
C MET A 100 5.49 18.67 15.61
N GLY A 101 5.86 19.94 15.40
CA GLY A 101 6.71 20.70 16.32
C GLY A 101 8.07 20.05 16.57
N ARG A 102 8.57 19.30 15.59
CA ARG A 102 9.89 18.66 15.61
C ARG A 102 10.81 19.51 14.74
N GLU A 103 11.76 20.19 15.39
CA GLU A 103 12.91 20.83 14.73
C GLU A 103 13.89 19.78 14.21
#